data_AF-A0A2P7T9K6-F1
#
_entry.id   AF-A0A2P7T9K6-F1
#
_cell.length_a   1.000
_cell.length_b   1.000
_cell.length_c   1.000
_cell.angle_alpha   90.00
_cell.angle_beta   90.00
_cell.angle_gamma   90.00
#
_symmetry.space_group_name_H-M   'P 1'
#
loop_
_entity.id
_entity.type
_entity.pdbx_description
1 polymer ?
#
loop_
_entity_poly.entity_id
_entity_poly.type
_entity_poly.pdbx_seq_one_letter_code
_entity_poly.pdbx_strand_id
1 'polypeptide(L)' 'NVWAFTAADEATYLELQKYEGKKVTLHYKERYRSFPWQGDTKYFVDKVEPIE' A
#
# COMPACT_ATOMS: atom_id res chain seq x y z
N ASN A 1 6.13 -7.21 -14.18
CA ASN A 1 6.25 -7.30 -12.71
C ASN A 1 5.07 -6.60 -12.08
N VAL A 2 4.18 -7.36 -11.47
CA VAL A 2 3.03 -6.83 -10.72
C VAL A 2 3.36 -7.04 -9.24
N TRP A 3 3.31 -5.97 -8.45
CA TRP A 3 3.54 -6.02 -7.01
C TRP A 3 2.21 -5.92 -6.28
N ALA A 4 1.90 -6.89 -5.43
CA ALA A 4 0.66 -6.94 -4.64
C ALA A 4 0.92 -6.40 -3.23
N PHE A 5 0.10 -5.44 -2.81
CA PHE A 5 0.16 -4.82 -1.49
C PHE A 5 -1.24 -4.57 -0.95
N THR A 6 -1.34 -4.36 0.36
CA THR A 6 -2.59 -4.04 1.04
C THR A 6 -2.54 -2.59 1.53
N ALA A 7 -3.63 -1.85 1.33
CA ALA A 7 -3.77 -0.52 1.94
C ALA A 7 -4.02 -0.69 3.44
N ALA A 8 -3.25 0.01 4.27
CA ALA A 8 -3.41 -0.06 5.73
C ALA A 8 -4.71 0.58 6.21
N ASP A 9 -5.12 1.68 5.57
CA ASP A 9 -6.25 2.51 5.97
C ASP A 9 -7.08 2.99 4.76
N GLU A 10 -8.33 3.36 5.02
CA GLU A 10 -9.24 3.94 4.00
C GLU A 10 -8.72 5.28 3.46
N ALA A 11 -8.08 6.09 4.32
CA ALA A 11 -7.47 7.35 3.91
C ALA A 11 -6.39 7.12 2.84
N THR A 12 -5.50 6.16 3.06
CA THR A 12 -4.46 5.78 2.11
C THR A 12 -5.06 5.27 0.80
N TYR A 13 -6.16 4.51 0.88
CA TYR A 13 -6.89 4.05 -0.31
C TYR A 13 -7.44 5.24 -1.14
N LEU A 14 -8.04 6.23 -0.48
CA LEU A 14 -8.54 7.44 -1.15
C LEU A 14 -7.41 8.27 -1.77
N GLU A 15 -6.26 8.36 -1.10
CA GLU A 15 -5.08 9.02 -1.65
C GLU A 15 -4.54 8.27 -2.88
N LEU A 16 -4.41 6.95 -2.81
CA LEU A 16 -4.04 6.12 -3.97
C LEU A 16 -4.96 6.38 -5.16
N GLN A 17 -6.28 6.42 -4.92
CA GLN A 17 -7.27 6.70 -5.95
C GLN A 17 -7.11 8.09 -6.57
N LYS A 18 -6.84 9.12 -5.75
CA LYS A 18 -6.59 10.50 -6.22
C LYS A 18 -5.32 10.63 -7.05
N TYR A 19 -4.30 9.83 -6.76
CA TYR A 19 -3.03 9.84 -7.47
C TYR A 19 -2.95 8.78 -8.56
N GLU A 20 -4.06 8.12 -8.93
CA GLU A 20 -4.10 7.20 -10.06
C GLU A 20 -3.65 7.91 -11.35
N GLY A 21 -2.75 7.27 -12.09
CA GLY A 21 -2.15 7.81 -13.31
C GLY A 21 -0.97 8.76 -13.08
N LYS A 22 -0.65 9.12 -11.84
CA LYS A 22 0.56 9.88 -11.49
C LYS A 22 1.65 8.95 -10.96
N LYS A 23 2.90 9.40 -11.05
CA LYS A 23 3.99 8.71 -10.37
C LYS A 23 3.90 9.03 -8.87
N VAL A 24 3.98 7.98 -8.05
CA VAL A 24 3.94 8.09 -6.60
C VAL A 24 5.03 7.22 -5.98
N THR A 25 5.58 7.69 -4.88
CA THR A 25 6.42 6.93 -3.97
C THR A 25 5.54 6.36 -2.87
N LEU A 26 5.59 5.05 -2.69
CA LEU A 26 4.79 4.34 -1.68
C LEU A 26 5.68 4.00 -0.49
N HIS A 27 5.26 4.41 0.71
CA HIS A 27 5.86 3.96 1.96
C HIS A 27 5.05 2.80 2.50
N TYR A 28 5.73 1.67 2.67
CA TYR A 28 5.12 0.45 3.18
C TYR A 28 5.85 -0.07 4.40
N LYS A 29 5.11 -0.76 5.27
CA LYS A 29 5.63 -1.50 6.41
C LYS A 29 5.48 -2.98 6.13
N GLU A 30 6.59 -3.73 6.20
CA GLU A 30 6.58 -5.18 6.09
C GLU A 30 6.28 -5.80 7.46
N ARG A 31 5.18 -6.54 7.58
CA ARG A 31 4.87 -7.32 8.78
C ARG A 31 5.34 -8.76 8.57
N TYR A 32 6.30 -9.20 9.40
CA TYR A 32 6.93 -10.52 9.29
C TYR A 32 6.02 -11.69 9.69
N ARG A 33 4.90 -11.43 10.39
CA ARG A 33 3.97 -12.44 10.87
C ARG A 33 2.59 -12.22 10.25
N SER A 34 2.40 -12.77 9.05
CA SER A 34 1.06 -12.97 8.50
C SER A 34 0.56 -14.31 8.99
N PHE A 35 -0.38 -14.29 9.93
CA PHE A 35 -1.10 -15.51 10.29
C PHE A 35 -1.98 -15.95 9.11
N PRO A 36 -2.24 -17.24 8.93
CA PRO A 36 -2.97 -17.76 7.76
C PRO A 36 -4.42 -17.22 7.65
N TRP A 37 -5.00 -16.68 8.72
CA TRP A 37 -6.32 -16.03 8.71
C TRP A 37 -6.28 -14.51 8.48
N GLN A 38 -5.09 -13.89 8.46
CA GLN A 38 -4.92 -12.44 8.25
C GLN A 38 -4.53 -12.06 6.81
N GLY A 39 -4.47 -13.05 5.90
CA GLY A 39 -4.20 -12.85 4.48
C GLY A 39 -2.73 -12.96 4.08
N ASP A 40 -2.50 -13.14 2.78
CA ASP A 40 -1.22 -13.50 2.16
C ASP A 40 -0.22 -12.34 2.02
N THR A 41 -0.68 -11.09 2.05
CA THR A 41 0.19 -9.92 1.81
C THR A 41 0.93 -9.47 3.07
N LYS A 42 2.25 -9.31 2.94
CA LYS A 42 3.14 -8.82 4.02
C LYS A 42 3.32 -7.30 4.00
N TYR A 43 2.99 -6.66 2.89
CA TYR A 43 3.23 -5.25 2.62
C TYR A 43 1.98 -4.42 2.86
N PHE A 44 2.03 -3.56 3.88
CA PHE A 44 0.98 -2.61 4.19
C PHE A 44 1.44 -1.20 3.84
N VAL A 45 0.80 -0.58 2.85
CA VAL A 45 1.08 0.81 2.46
C VAL A 45 0.37 1.74 3.44
N ASP A 46 1.12 2.64 4.07
CA ASP A 46 0.59 3.62 5.03
C ASP A 46 0.66 5.06 4.53
N LYS A 47 1.59 5.37 3.61
CA LYS A 47 1.72 6.72 3.05
C LYS A 47 2.00 6.69 1.55
N VAL A 48 1.39 7.62 0.84
CA VAL A 48 1.57 7.86 -0.59
C VAL A 48 2.14 9.26 -0.76
N GLU A 49 3.29 9.38 -1.41
CA GLU A 49 3.89 10.68 -1.73
C GLU A 49 3.93 10.86 -3.24
N PRO A 50 3.22 11.83 -3.82
CA PRO A 50 3.35 12.13 -5.24
C PRO A 50 4.75 12.64 -5.52
N ILE A 51 5.36 12.13 -6.60
CA ILE A 51 6.56 12.72 -7.19
C ILE A 51 6.07 13.62 -8.31
N GLU A 52 6.19 14.94 -8.09
CA GLU A 52 5.94 15.97 -9.11
C GLU A 52 6.86 15.81 -10.32
#